data_AF-A0A2V9FA40-F1
#
_entry.id   AF-A0A2V9FA40-F1
#
_cell.length_a   1.000
_cell.length_b   1.000
_cell.length_c   1.000
_cell.angle_alpha   90.00
_cell.angle_beta   90.00
_cell.angle_gamma   90.00
#
_symmetry.space_group_name_H-M   'P 1'
#
loop_
_entity.id
_entity.type
_entity.pdbx_description
1 polymer ?
#
loop_
_entity_poly.entity_id
_entity_poly.type
_entity_poly.pdbx_seq_one_letter_code
_entity_poly.pdbx_strand_id
1 'polypeptide(L)'
;MHWLSISSWRWLLILEGIPTVVGGVLTYFLLPSRPAEARFLSQEEKDWMEAVLASEEREKLANHKISALQALMNKRIWHLGLIGFTLNTGMYTMNFWMPKLVKSISTGHSNSLIGLLVMIPHLVGLPVMVMVSRSSDRQRERRFHAAIPAIVAGIALASLGATHSIFPTMLLLSFAALGIYSVYGPLYSLPGDFLTGFA
;
A
#
# COMPACT_ATOMS: atom_id res chain seq x y z
N MET A 1 19.94 1.88 28.32
CA MET A 1 20.81 0.71 28.08
C MET A 1 21.72 1.03 26.88
N HIS A 2 23.01 1.31 27.13
CA HIS A 2 24.01 1.42 26.07
C HIS A 2 24.58 0.04 25.81
N TRP A 3 24.15 -0.61 24.73
CA TRP A 3 24.80 -1.83 24.24
C TRP A 3 25.99 -1.39 23.38
N LEU A 4 27.19 -1.91 23.69
CA LEU A 4 28.42 -1.65 22.94
C LEU A 4 28.76 -0.15 22.75
N SER A 5 28.46 0.68 23.76
CA SER A 5 28.66 2.14 23.73
C SER A 5 27.88 2.89 22.63
N ILE A 6 26.90 2.24 22.01
CA ILE A 6 26.02 2.82 21.00
C ILE A 6 24.68 3.17 21.66
N SER A 7 24.10 4.31 21.27
CA SER A 7 22.79 4.74 21.76
C SER A 7 21.66 3.81 21.26
N SER A 8 20.64 3.58 22.08
CA SER A 8 19.57 2.62 21.76
C SER A 8 18.83 2.93 20.45
N TRP A 9 18.68 4.21 20.08
CA TRP A 9 18.04 4.60 18.82
C TRP A 9 18.85 4.19 17.57
N ARG A 10 20.18 4.14 17.66
CA ARG A 10 21.03 3.68 16.56
C ARG A 10 20.89 2.17 16.37
N TRP A 11 20.78 1.43 17.46
CA TRP A 11 20.51 0.00 17.40
C TRP A 11 19.18 -0.32 16.75
N LEU A 12 18.13 0.48 16.98
CA LEU A 12 16.86 0.34 16.27
C LEU A 12 17.05 0.46 14.75
N LEU A 13 17.77 1.49 14.29
CA LEU A 13 18.06 1.68 12.86
C LEU A 13 18.91 0.55 12.27
N ILE A 14 19.90 0.05 13.01
CA ILE A 14 20.75 -1.07 12.56
C ILE A 14 19.91 -2.35 12.42
N LEU A 15 19.12 -2.69 13.44
CA LEU A 15 18.31 -3.90 13.45
C LEU A 15 17.20 -3.86 12.39
N GLU A 16 16.62 -2.68 12.14
CA GLU A 16 15.65 -2.48 11.07
C GLU A 16 16.30 -2.52 9.67
N GLY A 17 17.51 -1.97 9.54
CA GLY A 17 18.23 -1.91 8.27
C GLY A 17 18.82 -3.24 7.81
N ILE A 18 19.22 -4.13 8.72
CA ILE A 18 19.81 -5.45 8.36
C ILE A 18 18.87 -6.28 7.46
N PRO A 19 17.59 -6.52 7.82
CA PRO A 19 16.65 -7.23 6.96
C PRO A 19 16.47 -6.55 5.60
N THR A 20 16.46 -5.21 5.54
CA THR A 20 16.33 -4.47 4.27
C THR A 20 17.56 -4.65 3.38
N VAL A 21 18.77 -4.58 3.94
CA VAL A 21 20.02 -4.81 3.19
C VAL A 21 20.08 -6.25 2.71
N VAL A 22 19.78 -7.22 3.58
CA VAL A 22 19.69 -8.64 3.20
C VAL A 22 18.67 -8.83 2.09
N GLY A 23 17.48 -8.24 2.22
CA GLY A 23 16.44 -8.26 1.19
C GLY A 23 16.93 -7.71 -0.15
N GLY A 24 17.60 -6.56 -0.15
CA GLY A 24 18.18 -5.96 -1.36
C GLY A 24 19.24 -6.83 -2.03
N VAL A 25 20.13 -7.43 -1.23
CA VAL A 25 21.14 -8.39 -1.72
C VAL A 25 20.47 -9.63 -2.31
N LEU A 26 19.46 -10.18 -1.61
CA LEU A 26 18.68 -11.32 -2.12
C LEU A 26 17.95 -10.97 -3.41
N THR A 27 17.32 -9.79 -3.51
CA THR A 27 16.67 -9.34 -4.76
C THR A 27 17.68 -9.27 -5.90
N TYR A 28 18.88 -8.74 -5.68
CA TYR A 28 19.92 -8.68 -6.71
C TYR A 28 20.32 -10.06 -7.25
N PHE A 29 20.38 -11.09 -6.39
CA PHE A 29 20.77 -12.45 -6.80
C PHE A 29 19.62 -13.37 -7.23
N LEU A 30 18.41 -13.16 -6.69
CA LEU A 30 17.27 -14.05 -6.89
C LEU A 30 16.27 -13.54 -7.93
N LEU A 31 16.16 -12.22 -8.13
CA LEU A 31 15.15 -11.66 -9.03
C LEU A 31 15.70 -11.57 -10.47
N PRO A 32 15.20 -12.39 -11.41
CA PRO A 32 15.64 -12.36 -12.81
C PRO A 32 15.19 -11.06 -13.48
N SER A 33 15.98 -10.54 -14.42
CA SER A 33 15.62 -9.32 -15.16
C SER A 33 14.63 -9.59 -16.30
N ARG A 34 14.55 -10.84 -16.75
CA ARG A 34 13.67 -11.31 -17.83
C ARG A 34 13.04 -12.66 -17.49
N PRO A 35 11.84 -12.98 -18.00
CA PRO A 35 11.25 -14.31 -17.83
C PRO A 35 12.19 -15.46 -18.23
N ALA A 36 12.95 -15.31 -19.32
CA ALA A 36 13.95 -16.28 -19.76
C ALA A 36 14.96 -16.69 -18.66
N GLU A 37 15.39 -15.72 -17.87
CA GLU A 37 16.42 -15.87 -16.82
C GLU A 37 15.84 -16.43 -15.51
N ALA A 38 14.50 -16.53 -15.40
CA ALA A 38 13.84 -16.99 -14.20
C ALA A 38 14.12 -18.47 -13.93
N ARG A 39 14.90 -18.75 -12.88
CA ARG A 39 15.27 -20.12 -12.52
C ARG A 39 14.14 -20.91 -11.88
N PHE A 40 13.10 -20.22 -11.41
CA PHE A 40 11.94 -20.83 -10.75
C PHE A 40 10.79 -21.16 -11.72
N LEU A 41 10.88 -20.76 -12.99
CA LEU A 41 9.89 -21.06 -14.03
C LEU A 41 10.34 -22.27 -14.86
N SER A 42 9.38 -23.13 -15.20
CA SER A 42 9.55 -24.16 -16.22
C SER A 42 9.73 -23.54 -17.61
N GLN A 43 10.27 -24.31 -18.56
CA GLN A 43 10.46 -23.80 -19.93
C GLN A 43 9.12 -23.39 -20.57
N GLU A 44 8.06 -24.16 -20.34
CA GLU A 44 6.72 -23.85 -20.85
C GLU A 44 6.17 -22.52 -20.29
N GLU A 45 6.35 -22.27 -18.99
CA GLU A 45 5.94 -20.99 -18.37
C GLU A 45 6.74 -19.81 -18.91
N LYS A 46 8.04 -20.00 -19.18
CA LYS A 46 8.89 -18.96 -19.79
C LYS A 46 8.40 -18.62 -21.19
N ASP A 47 8.20 -19.62 -22.02
CA ASP A 47 7.76 -19.45 -23.41
C ASP A 47 6.38 -18.77 -23.45
N TRP A 48 5.47 -19.17 -22.54
CA TRP A 48 4.17 -18.52 -22.39
C TRP A 48 4.29 -17.05 -21.97
N MET A 49 5.10 -16.73 -20.96
CA MET A 49 5.31 -15.35 -20.52
C MET A 49 5.91 -14.47 -21.62
N GLU A 50 6.88 -14.98 -22.37
CA GLU A 50 7.47 -14.26 -23.50
C GLU A 50 6.45 -14.00 -24.60
N ALA A 51 5.61 -14.99 -24.93
CA ALA A 51 4.54 -14.82 -25.90
C ALA A 51 3.52 -13.75 -25.46
N VAL A 52 3.13 -13.75 -24.19
CA VAL A 52 2.22 -12.74 -23.62
C VAL A 52 2.85 -11.35 -23.69
N LEU A 53 4.10 -11.17 -23.23
CA LEU A 53 4.78 -9.88 -23.29
C LEU A 53 4.93 -9.35 -24.72
N ALA A 54 5.28 -10.24 -25.67
CA ALA A 54 5.38 -9.88 -27.08
C ALA A 54 4.03 -9.54 -27.71
N SER A 55 2.92 -10.08 -27.19
CA SER A 55 1.56 -9.71 -27.61
C SER A 55 1.17 -8.34 -27.05
N GLU A 56 1.43 -8.08 -25.77
CA GLU A 56 1.17 -6.78 -25.14
C GLU A 56 1.98 -5.65 -25.77
N GLU A 57 3.24 -5.89 -26.11
CA GLU A 57 4.09 -4.91 -26.79
C GLU A 57 3.53 -4.56 -28.17
N ARG A 58 3.06 -5.56 -28.93
CA ARG A 58 2.39 -5.35 -30.22
C ARG A 58 1.09 -4.56 -30.07
N GLU A 59 0.27 -4.86 -29.07
CA GLU A 59 -0.96 -4.11 -28.78
C GLU A 59 -0.66 -2.66 -28.36
N LYS A 60 0.36 -2.44 -27.53
CA LYS A 60 0.81 -1.09 -27.13
C LYS A 60 1.29 -0.27 -28.31
N LEU A 61 1.94 -0.89 -29.30
CA LEU A 61 2.38 -0.21 -30.52
C LEU A 61 1.24 0.05 -31.50
N ALA A 62 0.21 -0.82 -31.53
CA ALA A 62 -0.96 -0.67 -32.37
C ALA A 62 -1.97 0.36 -31.84
N ASN A 63 -2.10 0.50 -30.52
CA ASN A 63 -2.94 1.49 -29.87
C ASN A 63 -2.20 2.83 -29.73
N HIS A 64 -2.92 3.93 -29.96
CA HIS A 64 -2.36 5.28 -30.07
C HIS A 64 -1.49 5.66 -28.85
N LYS A 65 -0.21 6.00 -29.09
CA LYS A 65 0.72 6.51 -28.07
C LYS A 65 0.18 7.82 -27.50
N ILE A 66 -0.30 7.80 -26.27
CA ILE A 66 -0.72 9.02 -25.58
C ILE A 66 0.56 9.76 -25.16
N SER A 67 0.79 10.95 -25.70
CA SER A 67 1.89 11.81 -25.26
C SER A 67 1.77 12.14 -23.76
N ALA A 68 2.89 12.31 -23.05
CA ALA A 68 2.91 12.77 -21.65
C ALA A 68 2.01 14.00 -21.42
N LEU A 69 1.97 14.94 -22.38
CA LEU A 69 1.12 16.12 -22.31
C LEU A 69 -0.38 15.75 -22.42
N GLN A 70 -0.72 14.82 -23.31
CA GLN A 70 -2.11 14.36 -23.48
C GLN A 70 -2.59 13.58 -22.25
N ALA A 71 -1.70 12.82 -21.62
CA ALA A 71 -1.98 12.18 -20.34
C ALA A 71 -2.26 13.24 -19.26
N LEU A 72 -1.40 14.26 -19.13
CA LEU A 72 -1.61 15.36 -18.16
C LEU A 72 -2.90 16.15 -18.41
N MET A 73 -3.36 16.27 -19.65
CA MET A 73 -4.64 16.91 -19.97
C MET A 73 -5.86 16.01 -19.71
N ASN A 74 -5.66 14.72 -19.43
CA ASN A 74 -6.74 13.78 -19.19
C ASN A 74 -7.33 13.98 -17.79
N LYS A 75 -8.61 14.42 -17.74
CA LYS A 75 -9.36 14.61 -16.50
C LYS A 75 -9.38 13.37 -15.61
N ARG A 76 -9.38 12.15 -16.17
CA ARG A 76 -9.40 10.90 -15.39
C ARG A 76 -8.13 10.74 -14.55
N ILE A 77 -6.97 11.17 -15.05
CA ILE A 77 -5.71 11.13 -14.31
C ILE A 77 -5.78 12.06 -13.10
N TRP A 78 -6.33 13.26 -13.26
CA TRP A 78 -6.51 14.20 -12.14
C TRP A 78 -7.47 13.67 -11.08
N HIS A 79 -8.54 12.96 -11.47
CA HIS A 79 -9.43 12.32 -10.50
C HIS A 79 -8.72 11.22 -9.71
N LEU A 80 -7.97 10.34 -10.40
CA LEU A 80 -7.17 9.31 -9.72
C LEU A 80 -6.08 9.92 -8.85
N GLY A 81 -5.45 11.01 -9.29
CA GLY A 81 -4.47 11.77 -8.53
C GLY A 81 -5.08 12.38 -7.27
N LEU A 82 -6.29 12.96 -7.35
CA LEU A 82 -7.00 13.49 -6.19
C LEU A 82 -7.40 12.39 -5.21
N ILE A 83 -7.86 11.23 -5.70
CA ILE A 83 -8.15 10.06 -4.87
C ILE A 83 -6.86 9.59 -4.18
N GLY A 84 -5.77 9.44 -4.93
CA GLY A 84 -4.47 9.08 -4.38
C GLY A 84 -3.99 10.07 -3.33
N PHE A 85 -4.13 11.38 -3.58
CA PHE A 85 -3.75 12.44 -2.67
C PHE A 85 -4.55 12.40 -1.36
N THR A 86 -5.87 12.24 -1.43
CA THR A 86 -6.73 12.17 -0.24
C THR A 86 -6.44 10.92 0.60
N LEU A 87 -6.21 9.77 -0.04
CA LEU A 87 -5.80 8.54 0.63
C LEU A 87 -4.43 8.67 1.30
N ASN A 88 -3.45 9.25 0.61
CA ASN A 88 -2.11 9.45 1.16
C ASN A 88 -2.15 10.42 2.34
N THR A 89 -2.93 11.49 2.23
CA THR A 89 -3.16 12.44 3.31
C THR A 89 -3.76 11.75 4.54
N GLY A 90 -4.81 10.93 4.35
CA GLY A 90 -5.41 10.13 5.42
C GLY A 90 -4.41 9.15 6.04
N MET A 91 -3.63 8.45 5.22
CA MET A 91 -2.62 7.49 5.67
C MET A 91 -1.54 8.14 6.54
N TYR A 92 -0.93 9.23 6.05
CA TYR A 92 0.11 9.93 6.79
C TYR A 92 -0.43 10.60 8.05
N THR A 93 -1.62 11.21 7.97
CA THR A 93 -2.28 11.78 9.15
C THR A 93 -2.50 10.70 10.21
N MET A 94 -3.04 9.54 9.81
CA MET A 94 -3.21 8.42 10.72
C MET A 94 -1.86 7.96 11.29
N ASN A 95 -0.87 7.64 10.46
CA ASN A 95 0.42 7.09 10.93
C ASN A 95 1.17 8.04 11.86
N PHE A 96 1.17 9.35 11.59
CA PHE A 96 1.88 10.32 12.42
C PHE A 96 1.13 10.71 13.69
N TRP A 97 -0.20 10.84 13.65
CA TRP A 97 -0.97 11.26 14.82
C TRP A 97 -1.47 10.10 15.68
N MET A 98 -1.63 8.90 15.14
CA MET A 98 -2.15 7.75 15.88
C MET A 98 -1.38 7.45 17.17
N PRO A 99 -0.03 7.41 17.20
CA PRO A 99 0.68 7.17 18.47
C PRO A 99 0.43 8.27 19.51
N LYS A 100 0.33 9.53 19.08
CA LYS A 100 0.02 10.66 19.96
C LYS A 100 -1.41 10.60 20.47
N LEU A 101 -2.37 10.27 19.59
CA LEU A 101 -3.77 10.12 19.94
C LEU A 101 -3.96 9.00 20.96
N VAL A 102 -3.42 7.82 20.69
CA VAL A 102 -3.44 6.67 21.62
C VAL A 102 -2.78 7.03 22.94
N LYS A 103 -1.64 7.73 22.93
CA LYS A 103 -0.98 8.19 24.16
C LYS A 103 -1.85 9.17 24.97
N SER A 104 -2.54 10.09 24.30
CA SER A 104 -3.35 11.11 24.98
C SER A 104 -4.53 10.52 25.76
N ILE A 105 -5.10 9.41 25.27
CA ILE A 105 -6.24 8.72 25.88
C ILE A 105 -5.85 7.55 26.79
N SER A 106 -4.56 7.22 26.87
CA SER A 106 -4.01 6.12 27.67
C SER A 106 -3.06 6.65 28.76
N THR A 107 -3.54 7.59 29.57
CA THR A 107 -2.75 8.20 30.66
C THR A 107 -2.09 7.15 31.55
N GLY A 108 -0.78 7.29 31.77
CA GLY A 108 0.01 6.39 32.63
C GLY A 108 0.59 5.14 31.94
N HIS A 109 0.28 4.87 30.68
CA HIS A 109 0.84 3.70 29.98
C HIS A 109 2.26 3.95 29.45
N SER A 110 3.07 2.90 29.42
CA SER A 110 4.43 2.95 28.89
C SER A 110 4.43 3.14 27.37
N ASN A 111 5.49 3.77 26.84
CA ASN A 111 5.65 3.94 25.38
C ASN A 111 5.67 2.58 24.63
N SER A 112 6.14 1.51 25.28
CA SER A 112 6.13 0.16 24.70
C SER A 112 4.71 -0.36 24.49
N LEU A 113 3.81 -0.14 25.45
CA LEU A 113 2.42 -0.56 25.30
C LEU A 113 1.70 0.27 24.25
N ILE A 114 1.98 1.58 24.17
CA ILE A 114 1.43 2.43 23.11
C ILE A 114 1.85 1.88 21.73
N GLY A 115 3.11 1.47 21.57
CA GLY A 115 3.58 0.81 20.35
C GLY A 115 2.80 -0.47 20.03
N LEU A 116 2.55 -1.32 21.03
CA LEU A 116 1.75 -2.55 20.88
C LEU A 116 0.31 -2.24 20.46
N LEU A 117 -0.30 -1.20 21.03
CA LEU A 117 -1.66 -0.78 20.67
C LEU A 117 -1.71 -0.27 19.22
N VAL A 118 -0.78 0.61 18.83
CA VAL A 118 -0.66 1.16 17.48
C VAL A 118 -0.47 0.05 16.43
N MET A 119 0.14 -1.07 16.80
CA MET A 119 0.29 -2.23 15.91
C MET A 119 -1.05 -2.89 15.55
N ILE A 120 -2.07 -2.84 16.42
CA ILE A 120 -3.35 -3.56 16.24
C ILE A 120 -4.08 -3.11 14.96
N PRO A 121 -4.35 -1.81 14.72
CA PRO A 121 -4.99 -1.34 13.49
C PRO A 121 -4.29 -1.82 12.22
N HIS A 122 -2.95 -1.81 12.23
CA HIS A 122 -2.16 -2.26 11.09
C HIS A 122 -2.30 -3.77 10.84
N LEU A 123 -2.26 -4.58 11.90
CA LEU A 123 -2.46 -6.03 11.81
C LEU A 123 -3.86 -6.41 11.34
N VAL A 124 -4.88 -5.62 11.68
CA VAL A 124 -6.25 -5.81 11.18
C VAL A 124 -6.35 -5.41 9.71
N GLY A 125 -5.68 -4.33 9.29
CA GLY A 125 -5.71 -3.85 7.92
C GLY A 125 -5.07 -4.81 6.91
N LEU A 126 -3.99 -5.50 7.28
CA LEU A 126 -3.26 -6.44 6.41
C LEU A 126 -4.14 -7.54 5.77
N PRO A 127 -4.86 -8.39 6.53
CA PRO A 127 -5.67 -9.45 5.95
C PRO A 127 -6.83 -8.88 5.11
N VAL A 128 -7.43 -7.77 5.55
CA VAL A 128 -8.54 -7.14 4.83
C VAL A 128 -8.09 -6.61 3.47
N MET A 129 -6.91 -5.95 3.42
CA MET A 129 -6.32 -5.50 2.16
C MET A 129 -6.17 -6.67 1.16
N VAL A 130 -5.67 -7.82 1.61
CA VAL A 130 -5.50 -9.01 0.76
C VAL A 130 -6.86 -9.55 0.30
N MET A 131 -7.84 -9.63 1.20
CA MET A 131 -9.20 -10.10 0.87
C MET A 131 -9.90 -9.20 -0.14
N VAL A 132 -9.83 -7.87 0.05
CA VAL A 132 -10.44 -6.89 -0.85
C VAL A 132 -9.75 -6.92 -2.21
N SER A 133 -8.41 -6.99 -2.24
CA SER A 133 -7.66 -7.08 -3.51
C SER A 133 -8.05 -8.33 -4.30
N ARG A 134 -8.08 -9.51 -3.65
CA ARG A 134 -8.52 -10.76 -4.28
C ARG A 134 -9.96 -10.71 -4.79
N SER A 135 -10.87 -10.11 -4.01
CA SER A 135 -12.26 -9.95 -4.42
C SER A 135 -12.38 -9.01 -5.62
N SER A 136 -11.62 -7.91 -5.62
CA SER A 136 -11.56 -6.94 -6.71
C SER A 136 -11.11 -7.59 -8.03
N ASP A 137 -10.07 -8.43 -7.96
CA ASP A 137 -9.56 -9.14 -9.12
C ASP A 137 -10.56 -10.17 -9.66
N ARG A 138 -11.26 -10.89 -8.76
CA ARG A 138 -12.25 -11.90 -9.15
C ARG A 138 -13.50 -11.29 -9.80
N GLN A 139 -14.00 -10.18 -9.24
CA GLN A 139 -15.27 -9.57 -9.68
C GLN A 139 -15.06 -8.55 -10.80
N ARG A 140 -13.83 -8.08 -11.02
CA ARG A 140 -13.48 -6.98 -11.95
C ARG A 140 -14.24 -5.67 -11.64
N GLU A 141 -14.84 -5.56 -10.47
CA GLU A 141 -15.57 -4.38 -9.99
C GLU A 141 -14.67 -3.41 -9.20
N ARG A 142 -13.50 -3.08 -9.77
CA ARG A 142 -12.44 -2.29 -9.11
C ARG A 142 -12.94 -0.98 -8.49
N ARG A 143 -13.95 -0.35 -9.10
CA ARG A 143 -14.57 0.91 -8.60
C ARG A 143 -15.19 0.78 -7.22
N PHE A 144 -15.93 -0.29 -6.94
CA PHE A 144 -16.64 -0.45 -5.67
C PHE A 144 -15.70 -0.90 -4.56
N HIS A 145 -14.74 -1.77 -4.92
CA HIS A 145 -13.67 -2.20 -4.03
C HIS A 145 -12.68 -1.07 -3.67
N ALA A 146 -12.65 0.03 -4.42
CA ALA A 146 -11.96 1.25 -4.03
C ALA A 146 -12.86 2.23 -3.25
N ALA A 147 -14.08 2.48 -3.74
CA ALA A 147 -14.95 3.51 -3.17
C ALA A 147 -15.47 3.16 -1.76
N ILE A 148 -15.92 1.93 -1.55
CA ILE A 148 -16.51 1.52 -0.26
C ILE A 148 -15.46 1.60 0.87
N PRO A 149 -14.25 1.01 0.74
CA PRO A 149 -13.24 1.11 1.80
C PRO A 149 -12.76 2.55 2.02
N ALA A 150 -12.67 3.38 0.97
CA ALA A 150 -12.33 4.79 1.11
C ALA A 150 -13.37 5.57 1.93
N ILE A 151 -14.67 5.35 1.68
CA ILE A 151 -15.76 5.98 2.44
C ILE A 151 -15.72 5.52 3.89
N VAL A 152 -15.54 4.21 4.14
CA VAL A 152 -15.41 3.67 5.50
C VAL A 152 -14.25 4.32 6.24
N ALA A 153 -13.09 4.46 5.60
CA ALA A 153 -11.95 5.16 6.19
C ALA A 153 -12.24 6.63 6.49
N GLY A 154 -12.89 7.34 5.56
CA GLY A 154 -13.26 8.74 5.75
C GLY A 154 -14.20 8.94 6.94
N ILE A 155 -15.23 8.11 7.07
CA ILE A 155 -16.17 8.15 8.20
C ILE A 155 -15.46 7.82 9.51
N ALA A 156 -14.60 6.80 9.51
CA ALA A 156 -13.86 6.39 10.69
C ALA A 156 -12.93 7.50 11.19
N LEU A 157 -12.17 8.14 10.28
CA LEU A 157 -11.30 9.27 10.61
C LEU A 157 -12.09 10.49 11.09
N ALA A 158 -13.21 10.83 10.45
CA ALA A 158 -14.06 11.95 10.87
C ALA A 158 -14.66 11.73 12.26
N SER A 159 -14.96 10.48 12.62
CA SER A 159 -15.56 10.10 13.90
C SER A 159 -14.55 10.05 15.05
N LEU A 160 -13.22 10.08 14.79
CA LEU A 160 -12.19 10.06 15.84
C LEU A 160 -12.28 11.24 16.80
N GLY A 161 -12.76 12.40 16.34
CA GLY A 161 -12.90 13.58 17.19
C GLY A 161 -13.99 13.46 18.26
N ALA A 162 -14.92 12.51 18.11
CA ALA A 162 -16.04 12.32 19.03
C ALA A 162 -15.77 11.29 20.14
N THR A 163 -14.57 10.68 20.17
CA THR A 163 -14.20 9.64 21.14
C THR A 163 -13.08 10.10 22.08
N HIS A 164 -13.23 9.75 23.36
CA HIS A 164 -12.21 9.97 24.39
C HIS A 164 -11.76 8.67 25.08
N SER A 165 -12.32 7.53 24.67
CA SER A 165 -12.04 6.22 25.25
C SER A 165 -11.13 5.40 24.33
N ILE A 166 -10.28 4.57 24.93
CA ILE A 166 -9.29 3.77 24.18
C ILE A 166 -9.96 2.81 23.19
N PHE A 167 -10.98 2.07 23.62
CA PHE A 167 -11.63 1.04 22.81
C PHE A 167 -12.26 1.58 21.51
N PRO A 168 -13.19 2.55 21.54
CA PRO A 168 -13.78 3.12 20.32
C PRO A 168 -12.72 3.78 19.42
N THR A 169 -11.69 4.40 19.99
CA THR A 169 -10.59 4.99 19.21
C THR A 169 -9.81 3.91 18.44
N MET A 170 -9.44 2.82 19.10
CA MET A 170 -8.74 1.69 18.45
C MET A 170 -9.60 1.03 17.37
N LEU A 171 -10.91 0.92 17.59
CA LEU A 171 -11.86 0.39 16.61
C LEU A 171 -11.94 1.29 15.37
N LEU A 172 -12.10 2.61 15.55
CA LEU A 172 -12.13 3.57 14.45
C LEU A 172 -10.80 3.61 13.69
N LEU A 173 -9.65 3.58 14.39
CA LEU A 173 -8.33 3.51 13.76
C LEU A 173 -8.17 2.22 12.94
N SER A 174 -8.72 1.10 13.40
CA SER A 174 -8.71 -0.17 12.66
C SER A 174 -9.56 -0.08 11.39
N PHE A 175 -10.75 0.53 11.45
CA PHE A 175 -11.58 0.79 10.28
C PHE A 175 -10.94 1.78 9.29
N ALA A 176 -10.22 2.78 9.79
CA ALA A 176 -9.43 3.67 8.96
C ALA A 176 -8.29 2.92 8.25
N ALA A 177 -7.53 2.09 8.98
CA ALA A 177 -6.42 1.33 8.43
C ALA A 177 -6.86 0.33 7.34
N LEU A 178 -7.90 -0.48 7.62
CA LEU A 178 -8.42 -1.43 6.62
C LEU A 178 -8.97 -0.72 5.38
N GLY A 179 -9.64 0.43 5.58
CA GLY A 179 -10.19 1.20 4.48
C GLY A 179 -9.09 1.77 3.59
N ILE A 180 -8.11 2.45 4.18
CA ILE A 180 -6.98 3.07 3.46
C ILE A 180 -6.14 2.01 2.72
N TYR A 181 -5.80 0.90 3.38
CA TYR A 181 -4.92 -0.10 2.79
C TYR A 181 -5.58 -0.88 1.65
N SER A 182 -6.88 -1.13 1.75
CA SER A 182 -7.61 -1.88 0.73
C SER A 182 -7.74 -1.16 -0.61
N VAL A 183 -7.56 0.16 -0.65
CA VAL A 183 -7.70 0.94 -1.89
C VAL A 183 -6.46 0.88 -2.78
N TYR A 184 -5.27 0.65 -2.20
CA TYR A 184 -4.01 0.72 -2.96
C TYR A 184 -3.95 -0.28 -4.13
N GLY A 185 -4.32 -1.55 -3.90
CA GLY A 185 -4.30 -2.57 -4.95
C GLY A 185 -5.16 -2.19 -6.18
N PRO A 186 -6.47 -1.95 -5.99
CA PRO A 186 -7.34 -1.51 -7.07
C PRO A 186 -6.86 -0.20 -7.72
N LEU A 187 -6.45 0.80 -6.93
CA LEU A 187 -6.06 2.11 -7.44
C LEU A 187 -4.85 2.04 -8.38
N TYR A 188 -3.83 1.25 -8.05
CA TYR A 188 -2.64 1.12 -8.90
C TYR A 188 -2.86 0.26 -10.14
N SER A 189 -3.91 -0.56 -10.17
CA SER A 189 -4.27 -1.32 -11.38
C SER A 189 -5.01 -0.50 -12.44
N LEU A 190 -5.68 0.60 -12.03
CA LEU A 190 -6.53 1.40 -12.92
C LEU A 190 -5.78 2.19 -14.00
N PRO A 191 -4.62 2.84 -13.74
CA PRO A 191 -3.89 3.58 -14.78
C PRO A 191 -3.52 2.70 -15.97
N GLY A 192 -3.17 1.43 -15.74
CA GLY A 192 -2.80 0.49 -16.78
C GLY A 192 -3.94 0.15 -17.76
N ASP A 193 -5.20 0.29 -17.33
CA ASP A 193 -6.36 -0.05 -18.16
C ASP A 193 -6.65 0.98 -19.27
N PHE A 194 -6.19 2.24 -19.12
CA PHE A 194 -6.49 3.32 -20.06
C PHE A 194 -5.29 4.18 -20.48
N LEU A 195 -4.12 3.99 -19.86
CA LEU A 195 -2.84 4.56 -20.30
C LEU A 195 -2.00 3.44 -20.91
N THR A 196 -2.31 3.06 -22.15
CA THR A 196 -1.48 2.11 -22.90
C THR A 196 -0.17 2.80 -23.27
N GLY A 197 0.91 2.41 -22.58
CA GLY A 197 2.33 2.60 -22.96
C GLY A 197 2.75 4.02 -23.32
N PHE A 198 3.45 4.70 -22.42
CA PHE A 198 4.35 5.78 -22.83
C PHE A 198 5.50 5.17 -23.64
N ALA A 199 5.72 5.69 -24.84
CA ALA A 199 6.99 5.55 -25.55
C ALA A 199 7.71 6.90 -25.54
#